data_AF-A0A252D6A9-F1
#
_entry.id   AF-A0A252D6A9-F1
#
_cell.length_a   1.000
_cell.length_b   1.000
_cell.length_c   1.000
_cell.angle_alpha   90.00
_cell.angle_beta   90.00
_cell.angle_gamma   90.00
#
_symmetry.space_group_name_H-M   'P 1'
#
loop_
_entity.id
_entity.type
_entity.pdbx_description
1 polymer ?
#
loop_
_entity_poly.entity_id
_entity_poly.type
_entity_poly.pdbx_seq_one_letter_code
_entity_poly.pdbx_strand_id
1 'polypeptide(L)'
;LGDRAYISQTVQADLFESYQVKLKVPFRCNQHEYRKYSKKNRSKRQMVETVFAQLCDHLNLKKNYAKTYAGIVARLTSKLSGVSILQFINFQNGNRLSKIKHALSF
;
A
#
# COMPACT_ATOMS: atom_id res chain seq x y z
N LEU A 1 -9.18 0.33 1.93
CA LEU A 1 -9.32 1.13 0.68
C LEU A 1 -9.03 0.16 -0.45
N GLY A 2 -9.97 -0.02 -1.37
CA GLY A 2 -9.82 -1.01 -2.45
C GLY A 2 -9.48 -0.35 -3.78
N ASP A 3 -8.91 -1.14 -4.69
CA ASP A 3 -8.76 -0.75 -6.09
C ASP A 3 -10.05 -1.01 -6.89
N ARG A 4 -10.14 -0.44 -8.09
CA ARG A 4 -11.30 -0.53 -8.98
C ARG A 4 -11.66 -1.97 -9.39
N ALA A 5 -10.74 -2.93 -9.23
CA ALA A 5 -11.03 -4.35 -9.42
C ALA A 5 -12.11 -4.86 -8.43
N TYR A 6 -12.20 -4.26 -7.25
CA TYR A 6 -13.13 -4.65 -6.20
C TYR A 6 -14.48 -3.93 -6.27
N ILE A 7 -14.86 -3.33 -7.41
CA ILE A 7 -16.15 -2.63 -7.53
C ILE A 7 -17.33 -3.63 -7.55
N SER A 8 -17.13 -4.87 -8.02
CA SER A 8 -18.21 -5.86 -8.10
C SER A 8 -18.83 -6.13 -6.72
N GLN A 9 -20.16 -6.07 -6.64
CA GLN A 9 -20.90 -6.36 -5.42
C GLN A 9 -20.70 -7.81 -4.97
N THR A 10 -20.62 -8.76 -5.90
CA THR A 10 -20.37 -10.18 -5.59
C THR A 10 -19.04 -10.37 -4.88
N VAL A 11 -17.98 -9.73 -5.39
CA VAL A 11 -16.64 -9.77 -4.80
C VAL A 11 -16.62 -9.10 -3.42
N GLN A 12 -17.32 -7.97 -3.26
CA GLN A 12 -17.39 -7.29 -1.96
C GLN A 12 -18.19 -8.10 -0.91
N ALA A 13 -19.27 -8.77 -1.33
CA ALA A 13 -20.07 -9.62 -0.46
C ALA A 13 -19.25 -10.82 0.03
N ASP A 14 -18.55 -11.50 -0.88
CA ASP A 14 -17.66 -12.62 -0.54
C ASP A 14 -16.54 -12.19 0.42
N LEU A 15 -15.88 -11.05 0.16
CA LEU A 15 -14.87 -10.48 1.07
C LEU A 15 -15.42 -10.18 2.48
N PHE A 16 -16.69 -9.79 2.57
CA PHE A 16 -17.33 -9.52 3.84
C PHE A 16 -17.76 -10.81 4.56
N GLU A 17 -18.29 -11.78 3.84
CA GLU A 17 -18.73 -13.06 4.41
C GLU A 17 -17.53 -13.90 4.88
N SER A 18 -16.52 -14.04 4.02
CA SER A 18 -15.35 -14.88 4.28
C SER A 18 -14.35 -14.25 5.26
N TYR A 19 -14.17 -12.92 5.22
CA TYR A 19 -13.10 -12.23 5.96
C TYR A 19 -13.56 -11.02 6.79
N GLN A 20 -14.85 -10.69 6.80
CA GLN A 20 -15.40 -9.50 7.47
C GLN A 20 -14.77 -8.17 7.00
N VAL A 21 -14.25 -8.14 5.77
CA VAL A 21 -13.57 -6.96 5.21
C VAL A 21 -14.54 -6.09 4.42
N LYS A 22 -14.74 -4.84 4.87
CA LYS A 22 -15.47 -3.82 4.09
C LYS A 22 -14.52 -2.89 3.36
N LEU A 23 -14.57 -2.90 2.03
CA LEU A 23 -13.73 -2.05 1.19
C LEU A 23 -14.43 -0.75 0.78
N LYS A 24 -13.72 0.37 0.94
CA LYS A 24 -14.09 1.64 0.28
C LYS A 24 -13.39 1.70 -1.06
N VAL A 25 -14.15 1.63 -2.15
CA VAL A 25 -13.65 1.56 -3.53
C VAL A 25 -14.09 2.80 -4.30
N PRO A 26 -13.22 3.43 -5.12
CA PRO A 26 -13.64 4.52 -6.00
C PRO A 26 -14.45 3.98 -7.19
N PHE A 27 -15.62 4.57 -7.42
CA PHE A 27 -16.45 4.30 -8.61
C PHE A 27 -15.83 4.89 -9.88
N ARG A 28 -16.16 4.30 -11.03
CA ARG A 28 -15.90 4.90 -12.35
C ARG A 28 -16.93 5.99 -12.64
N CYS A 29 -16.54 7.04 -13.36
CA CYS A 29 -17.43 8.18 -13.64
C CYS A 29 -18.73 7.79 -14.38
N ASN A 30 -18.69 6.72 -15.18
CA ASN A 30 -19.80 6.27 -16.02
C ASN A 30 -20.64 5.15 -15.39
N GLN A 31 -20.48 4.88 -14.08
CA GLN A 31 -21.28 3.86 -13.40
C GLN A 31 -22.59 4.45 -12.87
N HIS A 32 -23.68 3.70 -13.02
CA HIS A 32 -24.92 3.96 -12.30
C HIS A 32 -24.62 3.98 -10.79
N GLU A 33 -25.14 4.99 -10.08
CA GLU A 33 -24.84 5.29 -8.66
C GLU A 33 -23.46 5.89 -8.35
N TYR A 34 -22.79 6.51 -9.33
CA TYR A 34 -21.54 7.23 -9.09
C TYR A 34 -21.64 8.21 -7.92
N ARG A 35 -20.79 8.01 -6.90
CA ARG A 35 -20.55 8.97 -5.82
C ARG A 35 -19.12 9.47 -5.89
N LYS A 36 -18.96 10.79 -5.75
CA LYS A 36 -17.63 11.43 -5.73
C LYS A 36 -16.80 10.85 -4.58
N TYR A 37 -15.68 10.22 -4.94
CA TYR A 37 -14.78 9.64 -3.95
C TYR A 37 -14.14 10.74 -3.09
N SER A 38 -14.21 10.59 -1.77
CA SER A 38 -13.70 11.60 -0.82
C SER A 38 -12.23 11.95 -1.06
N LYS A 39 -11.91 13.25 -1.04
CA LYS A 39 -10.53 13.77 -1.18
C LYS A 39 -9.58 13.15 -0.16
N LYS A 40 -10.04 12.93 1.09
CA LYS A 40 -9.26 12.30 2.16
C LYS A 40 -8.88 10.85 1.82
N ASN A 41 -9.83 10.08 1.30
CA ASN A 41 -9.59 8.69 0.91
C ASN A 41 -8.72 8.60 -0.35
N ARG A 42 -8.87 9.54 -1.29
CA ARG A 42 -7.99 9.65 -2.47
C ARG A 42 -6.55 9.91 -2.05
N SER A 43 -6.33 10.89 -1.17
CA SER A 43 -4.99 11.24 -0.66
C SER A 43 -4.33 10.08 0.09
N LYS A 44 -5.07 9.37 0.95
CA LYS A 44 -4.58 8.16 1.62
C LYS A 44 -4.19 7.06 0.63
N ARG A 45 -5.01 6.83 -0.40
CA ARG A 45 -4.70 5.83 -1.44
C ARG A 45 -3.43 6.20 -2.22
N GLN A 46 -3.32 7.45 -2.64
CA GLN A 46 -2.13 7.98 -3.31
C GLN A 46 -0.88 7.82 -2.44
N MET A 47 -0.97 8.08 -1.13
CA MET A 47 0.13 7.87 -0.19
C MET A 47 0.59 6.40 -0.17
N VAL A 48 -0.34 5.45 -0.10
CA VAL A 48 -0.02 4.01 -0.14
C VAL A 48 0.61 3.62 -1.48
N GLU A 49 0.05 4.08 -2.60
CA GLU A 49 0.58 3.85 -3.95
C GLU A 49 2.01 4.41 -4.09
N THR A 50 2.25 5.64 -3.64
CA THR A 50 3.58 6.29 -3.67
C THR A 50 4.59 5.56 -2.80
N VAL A 51 4.22 5.19 -1.57
CA VAL A 51 5.12 4.43 -0.69
C VAL A 51 5.45 3.09 -1.35
N PHE A 52 4.46 2.35 -1.84
CA PHE A 52 4.69 1.06 -2.48
C PHE A 52 5.58 1.15 -3.72
N ALA A 53 5.42 2.19 -4.54
CA ALA A 53 6.30 2.46 -5.67
C ALA A 53 7.75 2.69 -5.22
N GLN A 54 7.98 3.56 -4.22
CA GLN A 54 9.30 3.78 -3.63
C GLN A 54 9.93 2.49 -3.08
N LEU A 55 9.12 1.62 -2.45
CA LEU A 55 9.61 0.33 -1.95
C LEU A 55 9.98 -0.65 -3.05
N CYS A 56 9.20 -0.67 -4.13
CA CYS A 56 9.52 -1.48 -5.29
C CYS A 56 10.83 -1.02 -5.94
N ASP A 57 11.05 0.28 -6.03
CA ASP A 57 12.25 0.84 -6.67
C ASP A 57 13.49 0.67 -5.80
N HIS A 58 13.41 0.95 -4.49
CA HIS A 58 14.58 0.92 -3.60
C HIS A 58 14.91 -0.48 -3.08
N LEU A 59 13.90 -1.24 -2.68
CA LEU A 59 14.08 -2.55 -2.03
C LEU A 59 13.76 -3.72 -2.95
N ASN A 60 13.52 -3.44 -4.24
CA ASN A 60 13.14 -4.44 -5.23
C ASN A 60 12.03 -5.36 -4.70
N LEU A 61 11.00 -4.81 -4.06
CA LEU A 61 10.03 -5.58 -3.26
C LEU A 61 9.46 -6.78 -4.02
N LYS A 62 9.16 -6.60 -5.32
CA LYS A 62 8.62 -7.62 -6.23
C LYS A 62 9.60 -8.74 -6.58
N LYS A 63 10.91 -8.52 -6.47
CA LYS A 63 11.94 -9.53 -6.77
C LYS A 63 12.30 -10.28 -5.49
N ASN A 64 11.92 -11.55 -5.44
CA ASN A 64 12.32 -12.48 -4.39
C ASN A 64 12.81 -13.79 -5.02
N TYR A 65 14.07 -14.14 -4.77
CA TYR A 65 14.72 -15.34 -5.32
C TYR A 65 14.86 -16.46 -4.27
N ALA A 66 14.16 -16.36 -3.13
CA ALA A 66 14.20 -17.40 -2.12
C ALA A 66 13.52 -18.68 -2.63
N LYS A 67 14.19 -19.82 -2.44
CA LYS A 67 13.71 -21.14 -2.86
C LYS A 67 12.89 -21.87 -1.79
N THR A 68 12.82 -21.31 -0.58
CA THR A 68 12.12 -21.88 0.57
C THR A 68 11.16 -20.85 1.16
N TYR A 69 10.06 -21.33 1.77
CA TYR A 69 9.08 -20.47 2.43
C TYR A 69 9.72 -19.61 3.53
N ALA A 70 10.54 -20.21 4.39
CA ALA A 70 11.27 -19.48 5.44
C ALA A 70 12.17 -18.36 4.86
N GLY A 71 12.84 -18.62 3.73
CA GLY A 71 13.64 -17.61 3.05
C GLY A 71 12.80 -16.46 2.47
N ILE A 72 11.59 -16.74 1.98
CA ILE A 72 10.65 -15.70 1.52
C ILE A 72 10.24 -14.82 2.68
N VAL A 73 9.82 -15.43 3.80
CA VAL A 73 9.39 -14.71 5.02
C VAL A 73 10.54 -13.84 5.55
N ALA A 74 11.72 -14.41 5.75
CA ALA A 74 12.88 -13.67 6.25
C ALA A 74 13.20 -12.47 5.35
N ARG A 75 13.22 -12.66 4.03
CA ARG A 75 13.52 -11.58 3.08
C ARG A 75 12.43 -10.49 3.07
N LEU A 76 11.16 -10.87 3.16
CA LEU A 76 10.05 -9.92 3.24
C LEU A 76 10.14 -9.11 4.53
N THR A 77 10.36 -9.78 5.67
CA THR A 77 10.54 -9.12 6.97
C THR A 77 11.73 -8.17 6.95
N SER A 78 12.89 -8.58 6.43
CA SER A 78 14.05 -7.68 6.32
C SER A 78 13.77 -6.43 5.47
N LYS A 79 13.06 -6.59 4.34
CA LYS A 79 12.65 -5.45 3.51
C LYS A 79 11.71 -4.53 4.28
N LEU A 80 10.68 -5.07 4.94
CA LEU A 80 9.74 -4.29 5.74
C LEU A 80 10.44 -3.55 6.90
N SER A 81 11.34 -4.23 7.62
CA SER A 81 12.14 -3.62 8.69
C SER A 81 13.00 -2.46 8.16
N GLY A 82 13.63 -2.62 7.00
CA GLY A 82 14.38 -1.54 6.35
C GLY A 82 13.52 -0.30 6.08
N VAL A 83 12.26 -0.48 5.66
CA VAL A 83 11.31 0.62 5.48
C VAL A 83 10.97 1.30 6.79
N SER A 84 10.68 0.52 7.83
CA SER A 84 10.35 1.05 9.15
C SER A 84 11.50 1.90 9.71
N ILE A 85 12.75 1.48 9.51
CA ILE A 85 13.93 2.26 9.92
C ILE A 85 14.02 3.57 9.14
N LEU A 86 13.84 3.57 7.83
CA LEU A 86 13.88 4.80 7.02
C LEU A 86 12.75 5.78 7.38
N GLN A 87 11.57 5.25 7.71
CA GLN A 87 10.46 6.04 8.22
C GLN A 87 10.79 6.63 9.59
N PHE A 88 11.42 5.85 10.47
CA PHE A 88 11.87 6.32 11.78
C PHE A 88 12.93 7.43 11.67
N ILE A 89 13.93 7.29 10.79
CA ILE A 89 14.94 8.34 10.54
C ILE A 89 14.26 9.63 10.05
N ASN A 90 13.31 9.52 9.10
CA ASN A 90 12.55 10.69 8.66
C ASN A 90 11.75 11.35 9.79
N PHE A 91 11.15 10.56 10.68
CA PHE A 91 10.44 11.07 11.84
C PHE A 91 11.37 11.84 12.78
N GLN A 92 12.55 11.30 13.07
CA GLN A 92 13.56 11.97 13.91
C GLN A 92 14.04 13.29 13.27
N ASN A 93 14.15 13.34 11.94
CA ASN A 93 14.55 14.53 11.19
C ASN A 93 13.40 15.55 10.98
N GLY A 94 12.20 15.31 11.51
CA GLY A 94 11.03 16.17 11.30
C GLY A 94 10.48 16.13 9.86
N ASN A 95 10.93 15.19 9.04
CA ASN A 95 10.51 15.01 7.67
C ASN A 95 9.20 14.21 7.57
N ARG A 96 8.52 14.33 6.42
CA ARG A 96 7.34 13.51 6.14
C ARG A 96 7.72 12.04 6.06
N LEU A 97 7.06 11.19 6.84
CA LEU A 97 7.24 9.72 6.87
C LEU A 97 7.24 9.07 5.48
N SER A 98 6.46 9.61 4.54
CA SER A 98 6.33 9.11 3.17
C SER A 98 7.51 9.43 2.24
N LYS A 99 8.54 10.16 2.69
CA LYS A 99 9.72 10.52 1.88
C LYS A 99 10.86 9.52 2.10
N ILE A 100 10.62 8.24 1.83
CA ILE A 100 11.60 7.17 2.10
C ILE A 100 12.85 7.31 1.22
N LYS A 101 12.68 7.77 -0.03
CA LYS A 101 13.76 7.84 -1.02
C LYS A 101 14.93 8.76 -0.63
N HIS A 102 14.64 9.84 0.07
CA HIS A 102 15.62 10.86 0.47
C HIS A 102 15.89 10.86 1.98
N ALA A 103 15.48 9.79 2.68
CA ALA A 103 15.59 9.73 4.14
C ALA A 103 17.05 9.82 4.65
N LEU A 104 18.02 9.46 3.81
CA LEU A 104 19.46 9.47 4.11
C LEU A 104 20.22 10.58 3.40
N SER A 105 19.53 11.48 2.69
CA SER A 105 20.15 12.64 2.06
C SER A 105 20.17 13.75 3.11
N PHE A 106 21.32 13.97 3.72
CA PHE A 106 21.59 15.04 4.70
C PHE A 106 22.20 16.25 4.02
#